data_AF-A0A359EDS5-F1
#
_entry.id   AF-A0A359EDS5-F1
#
_cell.length_a   1.000
_cell.length_b   1.000
_cell.length_c   1.000
_cell.angle_alpha   90.00
_cell.angle_beta   90.00
_cell.angle_gamma   90.00
#
_symmetry.space_group_name_H-M   'P 1'
#
loop_
_entity.id
_entity.type
_entity.pdbx_description
1 polymer ?
#
loop_
_entity_poly.entity_id
_entity_poly.type
_entity_poly.pdbx_seq_one_letter_code
_entity_poly.pdbx_strand_id
1 'polypeptide(L)'
;MNNLRRLFNVETGEGRLVGLLFFHSFLLGVANNFVQTAAFALFMVQYGAQKLAWVYIINALVLPLLTFVYLRLGKRISFSSLLAVNLGFLLVLISTFRLGLGVSGANWVIFALPILFQILVNFGNLEFWTLAGRSLNMRQG
;
A
#
# COMPACT_ATOMS: atom_id res chain seq x y z
N MET A 1 -30.34 -16.04 4.56
CA MET A 1 -29.27 -15.14 5.08
C MET A 1 -28.58 -15.63 6.35
N ASN A 2 -29.02 -16.71 7.03
CA ASN A 2 -28.37 -17.21 8.25
C ASN A 2 -27.11 -18.08 8.03
N ASN A 3 -26.93 -18.66 6.84
CA ASN A 3 -25.85 -19.63 6.60
C ASN A 3 -24.48 -18.99 6.34
N LEU A 4 -24.42 -17.74 5.85
CA LEU A 4 -23.16 -17.02 5.60
C LEU A 4 -22.46 -16.59 6.90
N ARG A 5 -23.22 -16.30 7.96
CA ARG A 5 -22.65 -15.85 9.26
C ARG A 5 -21.89 -16.97 9.99
N ARG A 6 -22.37 -18.22 9.87
CA ARG A 6 -21.71 -19.40 10.44
C ARG A 6 -20.46 -19.83 9.68
N LEU A 7 -20.42 -19.62 8.36
CA LEU A 7 -19.27 -20.04 7.55
C LEU A 7 -18.02 -19.19 7.80
N PHE A 8 -18.20 -17.91 8.14
CA PHE A 8 -17.11 -16.95 8.38
C PHE A 8 -16.76 -16.74 9.85
N ASN A 9 -17.39 -17.48 10.78
CA ASN A 9 -17.20 -17.35 12.23
C ASN A 9 -17.25 -15.89 12.73
N VAL A 10 -18.09 -15.05 12.11
CA VAL A 10 -18.19 -13.63 12.46
C VAL A 10 -19.05 -13.51 13.71
N GLU A 11 -18.47 -13.04 14.80
CA GLU A 11 -19.21 -12.83 16.04
C GLU A 11 -20.31 -11.79 15.88
N THR A 12 -21.39 -11.95 16.65
CA THR A 12 -22.55 -11.08 16.61
C THR A 12 -22.15 -9.65 17.00
N GLY A 13 -22.10 -8.74 16.02
CA GLY A 13 -21.70 -7.34 16.22
C GLY A 13 -20.38 -6.93 15.57
N GLU A 14 -19.66 -7.84 14.92
CA GLU A 14 -18.44 -7.52 14.16
C GLU A 14 -18.68 -7.19 12.68
N GLY A 15 -19.87 -7.47 12.16
CA GLY A 15 -20.19 -7.33 10.74
C GLY A 15 -19.93 -5.95 10.13
N ARG A 16 -20.11 -4.85 10.90
CA ARG A 16 -19.80 -3.49 10.43
C ARG A 16 -18.29 -3.27 10.28
N LEU A 17 -17.50 -3.71 11.25
CA LEU A 17 -16.04 -3.57 11.21
C LEU A 17 -15.45 -4.42 10.08
N VAL A 18 -15.89 -5.68 9.97
CA VAL A 18 -15.49 -6.58 8.89
C VAL A 18 -15.88 -6.00 7.52
N GLY A 19 -17.09 -5.44 7.40
CA GLY A 19 -17.53 -4.77 6.17
C GLY A 19 -16.67 -3.54 5.81
N LEU A 20 -16.29 -2.72 6.79
CA LEU A 20 -15.39 -1.58 6.58
C LEU A 20 -13.98 -2.02 6.18
N LEU A 21 -13.41 -3.04 6.84
CA LEU A 21 -12.11 -3.60 6.47
C LEU A 21 -12.14 -4.20 5.07
N PHE A 22 -13.21 -4.94 4.73
CA PHE A 22 -13.40 -5.47 3.39
C PHE A 22 -13.45 -4.37 2.34
N PHE A 23 -14.26 -3.33 2.57
CA PHE A 23 -14.37 -2.20 1.64
C PHE A 23 -13.03 -1.46 1.49
N HIS A 24 -12.32 -1.26 2.59
CA HIS A 24 -10.98 -0.65 2.56
C HIS A 24 -9.97 -1.51 1.77
N SER A 25 -9.95 -2.83 2.00
CA SER A 25 -9.10 -3.77 1.25
C SER A 25 -9.45 -3.78 -0.24
N PHE A 26 -10.74 -3.74 -0.57
CA PHE A 26 -11.22 -3.63 -1.95
C PHE A 26 -10.70 -2.35 -2.63
N LEU A 27 -10.82 -1.19 -1.97
CA LEU A 27 -10.30 0.08 -2.50
C LEU A 27 -8.78 0.04 -2.69
N LEU A 28 -8.03 -0.53 -1.74
CA LEU A 28 -6.58 -0.74 -1.87
C LEU A 28 -6.26 -1.63 -3.07
N GLY A 29 -6.99 -2.74 -3.25
CA GLY A 29 -6.83 -3.65 -4.38
C GLY A 29 -7.08 -2.97 -5.72
N VAL A 30 -8.15 -2.18 -5.83
CA VAL A 30 -8.47 -1.39 -7.03
C VAL A 30 -7.34 -0.40 -7.32
N ALA A 31 -6.94 0.40 -6.34
CA ALA A 31 -5.86 1.39 -6.50
C ALA A 31 -4.54 0.72 -6.94
N ASN A 32 -4.17 -0.38 -6.30
CA ASN A 32 -2.97 -1.13 -6.62
C ASN A 32 -3.01 -1.69 -8.05
N ASN A 33 -4.15 -2.22 -8.50
CA ASN A 33 -4.26 -2.76 -9.86
C ASN A 33 -4.10 -1.67 -10.94
N PHE A 34 -4.71 -0.51 -10.74
CA PHE A 34 -4.54 0.63 -11.65
C PHE A 34 -3.09 1.13 -11.69
N VAL A 35 -2.46 1.32 -10.52
CA VAL A 35 -1.07 1.76 -10.46
C VAL A 35 -0.13 0.71 -11.06
N GLN A 36 -0.33 -0.57 -10.77
CA GLN A 36 0.46 -1.67 -11.34
C GLN A 36 0.40 -1.64 -12.87
N THR A 37 -0.81 -1.61 -13.41
CA THR A 37 -1.03 -1.67 -14.86
C THR A 37 -0.36 -0.48 -15.55
N ALA A 38 -0.57 0.73 -15.04
CA ALA A 38 0.04 1.94 -15.61
C ALA A 38 1.57 1.93 -15.45
N ALA A 39 2.08 1.59 -14.26
CA ALA A 39 3.51 1.59 -13.96
C ALA A 39 4.28 0.64 -14.86
N PHE A 40 3.83 -0.61 -14.97
CA PHE A 40 4.52 -1.61 -15.77
C PHE A 40 4.33 -1.40 -17.28
N ALA A 41 3.16 -0.91 -17.73
CA ALA A 41 2.97 -0.58 -19.14
C ALA A 41 3.92 0.55 -19.59
N LEU A 42 3.95 1.67 -18.85
CA LEU A 42 4.83 2.80 -19.16
C LEU A 42 6.31 2.41 -19.08
N PHE A 43 6.68 1.63 -18.05
CA PHE A 43 8.04 1.14 -17.90
C PHE A 43 8.46 0.22 -19.05
N MET A 44 7.61 -0.73 -19.45
CA MET A 44 7.92 -1.68 -20.52
C MET A 44 8.09 -0.98 -21.87
N VAL A 45 7.23 0.00 -22.18
CA VAL A 45 7.34 0.77 -23.43
C VAL A 45 8.67 1.55 -23.48
N GLN A 46 9.10 2.11 -22.35
CA GLN A 46 10.29 2.97 -22.30
C GLN A 46 11.61 2.20 -22.15
N TYR A 47 11.63 1.15 -21.33
CA TYR A 47 12.87 0.50 -20.86
C TYR A 47 12.97 -1.00 -21.18
N GLY A 48 11.86 -1.65 -21.56
CA GLY A 48 11.79 -3.09 -21.73
C GLY A 48 11.92 -3.88 -20.42
N ALA A 49 11.72 -5.20 -20.51
CA ALA A 49 11.70 -6.08 -19.35
C ALA A 49 13.10 -6.29 -18.72
N GLN A 50 14.18 -6.11 -19.48
CA GLN A 50 15.55 -6.37 -19.02
C GLN A 50 15.96 -5.44 -17.87
N LYS A 51 15.39 -4.24 -17.81
CA LYS A 51 15.67 -3.25 -16.77
C LYS A 51 14.90 -3.50 -15.46
N LEU A 52 13.97 -4.45 -15.42
CA LEU A 52 13.27 -4.82 -14.17
C LEU A 52 14.23 -5.37 -13.11
N ALA A 53 15.33 -6.02 -13.50
CA ALA A 53 16.34 -6.47 -12.55
C ALA A 53 16.88 -5.32 -11.69
N TRP A 54 17.11 -4.15 -12.30
CA TRP A 54 17.55 -2.95 -11.57
C TRP A 54 16.48 -2.41 -10.64
N VAL A 55 15.21 -2.43 -11.06
CA VAL A 55 14.08 -2.07 -10.20
C VAL A 55 14.05 -2.94 -8.95
N TYR A 56 14.25 -4.25 -9.08
CA TYR A 56 14.27 -5.16 -7.93
C TYR A 56 15.47 -4.92 -7.00
N ILE A 57 16.66 -4.68 -7.56
CA ILE A 57 17.85 -4.32 -6.77
C ILE A 57 17.60 -3.04 -5.96
N ILE A 58 17.01 -2.02 -6.58
CA ILE A 58 16.70 -0.76 -5.89
C ILE A 58 15.64 -0.99 -4.80
N ASN A 59 14.59 -1.76 -5.09
CA ASN A 59 13.57 -2.10 -4.10
C ASN A 59 14.15 -2.85 -2.89
N ALA A 60 15.13 -3.74 -3.10
CA ALA A 60 15.80 -4.46 -2.03
C ALA A 60 16.55 -3.53 -1.06
N LEU A 61 16.88 -2.31 -1.47
CA LEU A 61 17.47 -1.29 -0.59
C LEU A 61 16.41 -0.33 -0.04
N VAL A 62 15.51 0.15 -0.90
CA VAL A 62 14.51 1.17 -0.57
C VAL A 62 13.47 0.64 0.40
N LEU A 63 12.90 -0.55 0.17
CA LEU A 63 11.82 -1.08 1.00
C LEU A 63 12.27 -1.36 2.44
N PRO A 64 13.43 -2.01 2.70
CA PRO A 64 13.90 -2.19 4.06
C PRO A 64 14.22 -0.87 4.76
N LEU A 65 14.81 0.10 4.04
CA LEU A 65 15.10 1.42 4.59
C LEU A 65 13.83 2.15 5.02
N LEU A 66 12.82 2.20 4.16
CA LEU A 66 11.54 2.83 4.47
C LEU A 66 10.82 2.09 5.61
N THR A 67 10.83 0.75 5.60
CA THR A 67 10.24 -0.06 6.67
C THR A 67 10.92 0.21 8.00
N PHE A 68 12.25 0.30 8.02
CA PHE A 68 13.01 0.64 9.22
C PHE A 68 12.61 2.01 9.78
N VAL A 69 12.49 3.03 8.90
CA VAL A 69 12.04 4.37 9.30
C VAL A 69 10.62 4.32 9.87
N TYR A 70 9.70 3.61 9.21
CA TYR A 70 8.32 3.41 9.65
C TYR A 70 8.25 2.77 11.04
N LEU A 71 8.98 1.67 11.27
CA LEU A 71 9.02 0.99 12.56
C LEU A 71 9.63 1.87 13.66
N ARG A 72 10.68 2.64 13.33
CA ARG A 72 11.31 3.56 14.29
C ARG A 72 10.38 4.71 14.67
N LEU A 73 9.61 5.22 13.70
CA LEU A 73 8.59 6.23 13.96
C LEU A 73 7.45 5.66 14.80
N GLY A 74 7.00 4.44 14.52
CA GLY A 74 5.95 3.76 15.28
C GLY A 74 6.26 3.51 16.75
N LYS A 75 7.55 3.51 17.14
CA LYS A 75 7.97 3.48 18.56
C LYS A 75 7.82 4.84 19.27
N ARG A 76 7.68 5.93 18.53
CA ARG A 76 7.69 7.31 19.06
C ARG A 76 6.32 7.99 19.03
N ILE A 77 5.40 7.52 18.20
CA ILE A 77 4.08 8.15 18.03
C ILE A 77 2.94 7.14 18.24
N SER A 78 1.74 7.66 18.49
CA SER A 78 0.56 6.82 18.64
C SER A 78 0.23 6.06 17.34
N PHE A 79 -0.50 4.95 17.45
CA PHE A 79 -0.92 4.18 16.28
C PHE A 79 -1.76 4.99 15.28
N SER A 80 -2.73 5.77 15.76
CA SER A 80 -3.54 6.64 14.90
C SER A 80 -2.70 7.70 14.19
N SER A 81 -1.70 8.26 14.87
CA SER A 81 -0.74 9.18 14.27
C SER A 81 0.12 8.48 13.21
N LEU A 82 0.59 7.26 13.47
CA LEU A 82 1.39 6.48 12.53
C LEU A 82 0.60 6.14 11.27
N LEU A 83 -0.68 5.79 11.42
CA LEU A 83 -1.59 5.53 10.32
C LEU A 83 -1.79 6.79 9.46
N ALA A 84 -2.06 7.94 10.10
CA ALA A 84 -2.21 9.22 9.39
C ALA A 84 -0.93 9.62 8.67
N VAL A 85 0.25 9.43 9.28
CA VAL A 85 1.53 9.68 8.63
C VAL A 85 1.75 8.74 7.44
N ASN A 86 1.38 7.46 7.54
CA ASN A 86 1.47 6.52 6.42
C ASN A 86 0.63 6.98 5.24
N LEU A 87 -0.66 7.26 5.48
CA LEU A 87 -1.58 7.72 4.45
C LEU A 87 -1.12 9.05 3.83
N GLY A 88 -0.64 9.98 4.66
CA GLY A 88 -0.05 11.23 4.19
C GLY A 88 1.20 11.01 3.33
N PHE A 89 2.09 10.11 3.74
CA PHE A 89 3.28 9.73 2.97
C PHE A 89 2.91 9.14 1.61
N LEU A 90 1.97 8.18 1.56
CA LEU A 90 1.52 7.57 0.31
C LEU A 90 0.84 8.60 -0.60
N LEU A 91 0.02 9.49 -0.04
CA LEU A 91 -0.64 10.56 -0.79
C LEU A 91 0.39 11.50 -1.42
N VAL A 92 1.35 12.00 -0.63
CA VAL A 92 2.42 12.88 -1.12
C VAL A 92 3.24 12.19 -2.19
N LEU A 93 3.54 10.91 -2.02
CA LEU A 93 4.34 10.14 -2.97
C LEU A 93 3.60 9.97 -4.30
N ILE A 94 2.32 9.60 -4.27
CA ILE A 94 1.48 9.49 -5.48
C ILE A 94 1.36 10.85 -6.17
N SER A 95 1.07 11.92 -5.42
CA SER A 95 0.97 13.28 -5.97
C SER A 95 2.26 13.73 -6.63
N THR A 96 3.41 13.46 -6.00
CA THR A 96 4.74 13.81 -6.55
C THR A 96 4.99 13.11 -7.89
N PHE A 97 4.71 11.81 -7.97
CA PHE A 97 4.85 11.06 -9.23
C PHE A 97 3.84 11.51 -10.29
N ARG A 98 2.59 11.80 -9.89
CA ARG A 98 1.57 12.29 -10.81
C ARG A 98 1.97 13.62 -11.44
N LEU A 99 2.51 14.55 -10.64
CA LEU A 99 3.03 15.82 -11.14
C LEU A 99 4.29 15.61 -12.00
N GLY A 100 5.19 14.71 -11.59
CA GLY A 100 6.40 14.37 -12.34
C GLY A 100 6.13 13.81 -13.73
N LEU A 101 5.04 13.03 -13.91
CA LEU A 101 4.61 12.54 -15.21
C LEU A 101 4.11 13.64 -16.16
N GLY A 102 3.72 14.80 -15.64
CA GLY A 102 3.28 15.95 -16.45
C GLY A 102 4.42 16.77 -17.05
N VAL A 103 5.67 16.53 -16.63
CA VAL A 103 6.85 17.28 -17.10
C VAL A 103 7.53 16.54 -18.24
N SER A 104 7.72 17.19 -19.41
CA SER A 104 8.40 16.56 -20.56
C SER A 104 9.86 16.23 -20.22
N GLY A 105 10.26 14.96 -20.36
CA GLY A 105 11.62 14.48 -19.99
C GLY A 105 11.65 13.51 -18.80
N ALA A 106 10.49 13.03 -18.34
CA ALA A 106 10.30 12.20 -17.15
C ALA A 106 10.78 10.73 -17.26
N ASN A 107 11.87 10.46 -17.98
CA ASN A 107 12.46 9.13 -18.12
C ASN A 107 12.67 8.46 -16.75
N TRP A 108 13.32 9.19 -15.83
CA TRP A 108 13.57 8.70 -14.47
C TRP A 108 12.28 8.48 -13.66
N VAL A 109 11.22 9.25 -13.90
CA VAL A 109 9.92 9.09 -13.22
C VAL A 109 9.28 7.78 -13.68
N ILE A 110 9.27 7.52 -14.99
CA ILE A 110 8.77 6.26 -15.57
C ILE A 110 9.57 5.08 -15.01
N PHE A 111 10.89 5.21 -14.92
CA PHE A 111 11.74 4.17 -14.34
C PHE A 111 11.37 3.86 -12.88
N ALA A 112 11.03 4.89 -12.10
CA ALA A 112 10.70 4.76 -10.70
C ALA A 112 9.24 4.35 -10.43
N LEU A 113 8.35 4.32 -11.42
CA LEU A 113 6.93 3.93 -11.23
C LEU A 113 6.76 2.50 -10.67
N PRO A 114 7.49 1.47 -11.13
CA PRO A 114 7.40 0.15 -10.50
C PRO A 114 7.92 0.12 -9.05
N ILE A 115 8.87 1.00 -8.71
CA ILE A 115 9.36 1.16 -7.33
C ILE A 115 8.25 1.79 -6.48
N LEU A 116 7.60 2.85 -6.98
CA LEU A 116 6.42 3.44 -6.36
C LEU A 116 5.35 2.38 -6.09
N PHE A 117 4.98 1.59 -7.10
CA PHE A 117 4.00 0.51 -6.95
C PHE A 117 4.35 -0.44 -5.80
N GLN A 118 5.62 -0.87 -5.73
CA GLN A 118 6.08 -1.74 -4.65
C GLN A 118 5.96 -1.08 -3.28
N ILE A 119 6.29 0.21 -3.15
CA ILE A 119 6.09 0.96 -1.91
C ILE A 119 4.60 1.00 -1.53
N LEU A 120 3.72 1.35 -2.46
CA LEU A 120 2.28 1.45 -2.20
C LEU A 120 1.69 0.11 -1.73
N VAL A 121 2.05 -0.99 -2.40
CA VAL A 121 1.56 -2.32 -2.02
C VAL A 121 2.08 -2.73 -0.65
N ASN A 122 3.37 -2.56 -0.37
CA ASN A 122 3.95 -2.98 0.90
C ASN A 122 3.41 -2.16 2.07
N PHE A 123 3.37 -0.84 1.93
CA PHE A 123 2.91 0.05 3.01
C PHE A 123 1.39 0.02 3.17
N GLY A 124 0.62 -0.17 2.09
CA GLY A 124 -0.82 -0.42 2.17
C GLY A 124 -1.14 -1.75 2.86
N ASN A 125 -0.37 -2.81 2.58
CA ASN A 125 -0.53 -4.08 3.31
C ASN A 125 -0.15 -3.95 4.78
N LEU A 126 0.98 -3.31 5.10
CA LEU A 126 1.40 -3.09 6.49
C LEU A 126 0.32 -2.33 7.28
N GLU A 127 -0.23 -1.27 6.70
CA GLU A 127 -1.35 -0.53 7.27
C GLU A 127 -2.57 -1.42 7.49
N PHE A 128 -3.03 -2.11 6.44
CA PHE A 128 -4.24 -2.93 6.48
C PHE A 128 -4.14 -4.01 7.55
N TRP A 129 -3.06 -4.78 7.56
CA TRP A 129 -2.86 -5.87 8.52
C TRP A 129 -2.72 -5.36 9.94
N THR A 130 -2.05 -4.22 10.14
CA THR A 130 -1.94 -3.62 11.48
C THR A 130 -3.29 -3.11 11.98
N LEU A 131 -4.09 -2.47 11.12
CA LEU A 131 -5.42 -1.99 11.44
C LEU A 131 -6.37 -3.16 11.74
N ALA A 132 -6.37 -4.20 10.91
CA ALA A 132 -7.19 -5.38 11.09
C ALA A 132 -6.83 -6.11 12.40
N GLY A 133 -5.53 -6.36 12.64
CA GLY A 133 -5.06 -7.03 13.85
C GLY A 133 -5.45 -6.28 15.12
N ARG A 134 -5.29 -4.95 15.16
CA ARG A 134 -5.69 -4.16 16.32
C ARG A 134 -7.21 -4.09 16.51
N SER A 135 -7.96 -3.91 15.43
CA SER A 135 -9.41 -3.68 15.51
C SER A 135 -10.19 -4.95 15.85
N LEU A 136 -9.69 -6.11 15.41
CA LEU A 136 -10.30 -7.41 15.71
C LEU A 136 -9.84 -7.94 17.09
N ASN A 137 -8.55 -7.81 17.45
CA ASN A 137 -8.07 -8.31 18.74
C ASN A 137 -8.56 -7.51 19.96
N MET A 138 -8.84 -6.20 19.84
CA MET A 138 -9.38 -5.41 20.97
C MET A 138 -10.77 -5.85 21.45
N ARG A 139 -11.50 -6.66 20.68
CA ARG A 139 -12.81 -7.21 21.06
C ARG A 139 -12.76 -8.67 21.53
N GLN A 140 -11.62 -9.34 21.37
CA GLN A 140 -11.43 -10.75 21.72
C GLN A 140 -10.70 -10.96 23.06
N GLY A 141 -10.32 -9.87 23.75
CA GLY A 141 -9.66 -9.89 25.07
C GLY A 141 -10.56 -9.39 26.18
#